data_AF-Q2GR94-F1
#
_entry.id   AF-Q2GR94-F1
#
_cell.length_a   1.000
_cell.length_b   1.000
_cell.length_c   1.000
_cell.angle_alpha   90.00
_cell.angle_beta   90.00
_cell.angle_gamma   90.00
#
_symmetry.space_group_name_H-M   'P 1'
#
loop_
_entity.id
_entity.type
_entity.pdbx_description
1 polymer ?
#
loop_
_entity_poly.entity_id
_entity_poly.type
_entity_poly.pdbx_seq_one_letter_code
_entity_poly.pdbx_strand_id
1 'polypeptide(L)'
;MPPSMTIDSETARGTQQAESQGAVIPRTQQDDNDNTNNDTGCTRPSDDDEMFVSPPFSQQQLQTGMGSSQRVDVSVKKRKYTPALDKDTKQAIYARLKSIEYQLRVTYLLHLTDEARDDLVRHYLDDIEGGDAEYVREYAASRIMGNCSNWQLRCIDNLIALNRKMCRESAMYKNCRDLVSIRGEMKDKYSPQLFVEIFDFASEYIDVAGSGKDVQKWCKILFIELASRAKLVVDYESDPNSKRVSDNDRPSFISWFKTLCNSTKFRDYRPNPRNIKRYIKPRASKRGRKEKRAFVHPDDDDVDVYVPSD
;
A
#
# COMPACT_ATOMS: atom_id res chain seq x y z
N MET A 1 39.60 -77.76 -36.19
CA MET A 1 39.54 -77.02 -37.47
C MET A 1 39.17 -75.56 -37.16
N PRO A 2 39.98 -74.58 -37.61
CA PRO A 2 39.76 -73.13 -37.44
C PRO A 2 38.89 -72.60 -38.62
N PRO A 3 38.76 -71.28 -38.93
CA PRO A 3 39.02 -70.01 -38.19
C PRO A 3 37.77 -69.07 -38.17
N SER A 4 37.71 -68.03 -37.31
CA SER A 4 37.97 -66.60 -37.61
C SER A 4 37.29 -66.02 -38.86
N MET A 5 36.50 -64.95 -38.71
CA MET A 5 36.65 -63.74 -39.55
C MET A 5 35.91 -62.52 -38.98
N THR A 6 36.73 -61.53 -38.64
CA THR A 6 36.50 -60.10 -38.50
C THR A 6 35.99 -59.47 -39.80
N ILE A 7 35.20 -58.39 -39.69
CA ILE A 7 35.17 -57.31 -40.68
C ILE A 7 35.26 -55.99 -39.92
N ASP A 8 36.42 -55.36 -40.05
CA ASP A 8 36.62 -53.91 -39.95
C ASP A 8 36.33 -53.28 -41.30
N SER A 9 35.83 -52.05 -41.31
CA SER A 9 36.07 -51.07 -42.39
C SER A 9 35.85 -49.65 -41.88
N GLU A 10 36.96 -48.98 -41.61
CA GLU A 10 37.10 -47.53 -41.48
C GLU A 10 36.65 -46.80 -42.75
N THR A 11 36.16 -45.56 -42.64
CA THR A 11 36.55 -44.48 -43.55
C THR A 11 36.39 -43.08 -42.91
N ALA A 12 37.55 -42.42 -42.72
CA ALA A 12 37.89 -40.99 -42.86
C ALA A 12 36.94 -39.89 -42.31
N ARG A 13 37.37 -39.11 -41.30
CA ARG A 13 38.22 -37.88 -41.35
C ARG A 13 37.56 -36.67 -42.03
N GLY A 14 37.51 -35.55 -41.30
CA GLY A 14 37.27 -34.22 -41.88
C GLY A 14 36.99 -33.10 -40.87
N THR A 15 38.03 -32.66 -40.17
CA THR A 15 38.10 -31.50 -39.26
C THR A 15 37.75 -30.17 -39.94
N GLN A 16 37.07 -29.24 -39.26
CA GLN A 16 37.48 -27.82 -39.21
C GLN A 16 36.78 -27.04 -38.08
N GLN A 17 37.60 -26.55 -37.16
CA GLN A 17 37.32 -25.45 -36.23
C GLN A 17 37.35 -24.13 -37.01
N ALA A 18 36.54 -23.15 -36.60
CA ALA A 18 36.76 -21.74 -36.90
C ALA A 18 36.63 -20.95 -35.60
N GLU A 19 37.78 -20.53 -35.08
CA GLU A 19 37.94 -19.48 -34.09
C GLU A 19 37.62 -18.12 -34.75
N SER A 20 36.95 -17.22 -34.02
CA SER A 20 37.00 -15.79 -34.32
C SER A 20 37.31 -15.03 -33.04
N GLN A 21 38.56 -14.61 -32.90
CA GLN A 21 39.00 -13.62 -31.93
C GLN A 21 38.98 -12.22 -32.57
N GLY A 22 38.70 -11.21 -31.74
CA GLY A 22 39.47 -9.97 -31.72
C GLY A 22 38.90 -8.75 -32.44
N ALA A 23 38.36 -7.80 -31.66
CA ALA A 23 38.51 -6.37 -31.95
C ALA A 23 38.67 -5.61 -30.63
N VAL A 24 39.93 -5.22 -30.36
CA VAL A 24 40.39 -4.34 -29.28
C VAL A 24 40.29 -2.90 -29.79
N ILE A 25 39.65 -2.01 -29.03
CA ILE A 25 39.64 -0.56 -29.30
C ILE A 25 40.55 0.13 -28.25
N PRO A 26 41.44 1.06 -28.66
CA PRO A 26 42.53 1.55 -27.82
C PRO A 26 42.11 2.70 -26.90
N ARG A 27 42.80 2.75 -25.75
CA ARG A 27 42.91 3.92 -24.86
C ARG A 27 43.91 4.91 -25.44
N THR A 28 43.53 6.18 -25.47
CA THR A 28 44.47 7.30 -25.64
C THR A 28 44.44 8.13 -24.35
N GLN A 29 45.58 8.19 -23.66
CA GLN A 29 45.90 9.22 -22.67
C GLN A 29 46.54 10.39 -23.40
N GLN A 30 46.17 11.61 -23.03
CA GLN A 30 46.98 12.80 -23.27
C GLN A 30 46.78 13.76 -22.10
N ASP A 31 47.90 14.15 -21.50
CA ASP A 31 48.05 15.06 -20.38
C ASP A 31 48.04 16.54 -20.81
N ASP A 32 47.92 17.39 -19.78
CA ASP A 32 48.33 18.80 -19.63
C ASP A 32 47.29 19.93 -19.77
N ASN A 33 47.11 20.58 -18.61
CA ASN A 33 46.94 22.01 -18.31
C ASN A 33 46.03 22.88 -19.20
N ASP A 34 45.02 23.51 -18.60
CA ASP A 34 45.18 24.92 -18.25
C ASP A 34 44.18 25.44 -17.22
N ASN A 35 44.69 26.40 -16.45
CA ASN A 35 44.12 27.15 -15.36
C ASN A 35 43.39 28.38 -15.93
N THR A 36 42.13 28.64 -15.58
CA THR A 36 41.56 30.00 -15.67
C THR A 36 40.43 30.22 -14.67
N ASN A 37 40.70 31.17 -13.76
CA ASN A 37 39.74 31.94 -12.99
C ASN A 37 38.69 32.62 -13.90
N ASN A 38 37.48 32.77 -13.37
CA ASN A 38 36.54 33.89 -13.58
C ASN A 38 35.47 33.68 -12.50
N ASP A 39 35.50 34.34 -11.35
CA ASP A 39 35.31 35.77 -11.12
C ASP A 39 34.25 36.40 -12.04
N THR A 40 33.02 36.45 -11.54
CA THR A 40 32.03 37.45 -11.93
C THR A 40 31.07 37.61 -10.76
N GLY A 41 31.46 38.49 -9.84
CA GLY A 41 30.49 39.16 -8.98
C GLY A 41 29.57 40.03 -9.82
N CYS A 42 28.26 39.97 -9.54
CA CYS A 42 27.37 41.10 -9.72
C CYS A 42 26.14 40.95 -8.80
N THR A 43 26.22 41.68 -7.68
CA THR A 43 25.18 42.52 -7.07
C THR A 43 23.71 42.36 -7.50
N ARG A 44 22.87 41.98 -6.51
CA ARG A 44 21.55 42.51 -6.05
C ARG A 44 20.62 43.23 -7.05
N PRO A 45 19.28 43.03 -6.95
CA PRO A 45 18.45 43.53 -5.83
C PRO A 45 17.49 42.46 -5.26
N SER A 46 17.20 42.39 -3.96
CA SER A 46 16.19 43.18 -3.22
C SER A 46 14.80 43.18 -3.88
N ASP A 47 13.85 42.53 -3.17
CA ASP A 47 12.42 42.86 -2.99
C ASP A 47 11.68 41.52 -2.74
N ASP A 48 11.44 41.16 -1.48
CA ASP A 48 10.20 41.43 -0.73
C ASP A 48 9.05 40.53 -1.22
N ASP A 49 8.84 39.41 -0.51
CA ASP A 49 7.51 38.78 -0.36
C ASP A 49 7.48 37.86 0.88
N GLU A 50 6.92 38.43 1.95
CA GLU A 50 6.12 37.84 3.02
C GLU A 50 6.44 36.41 3.50
N MET A 51 7.35 36.31 4.46
CA MET A 51 7.41 35.19 5.40
C MET A 51 6.28 35.33 6.43
N PHE A 52 5.19 34.59 6.22
CA PHE A 52 4.17 34.33 7.24
C PHE A 52 4.79 33.49 8.37
N VAL A 53 5.36 34.16 9.37
CA VAL A 53 5.75 33.58 10.65
C VAL A 53 4.48 33.36 11.46
N SER A 54 4.05 32.11 11.61
CA SER A 54 3.01 31.76 12.59
C SER A 54 3.55 32.02 14.00
N PRO A 55 2.79 32.67 14.89
CA PRO A 55 3.28 33.01 16.22
C PRO A 55 3.44 31.77 17.11
N PRO A 56 4.45 31.73 17.98
CA PRO A 56 4.54 30.73 19.03
C PRO A 56 3.43 30.98 20.05
N PHE A 57 2.64 29.96 20.36
CA PHE A 57 1.68 30.00 21.44
C PHE A 57 2.42 30.04 22.78
N SER A 58 2.41 31.20 23.42
CA SER A 58 3.01 31.44 24.73
C SER A 58 2.37 30.56 25.80
N GLN A 59 3.14 29.62 26.34
CA GLN A 59 3.00 29.15 27.72
C GLN A 59 4.00 29.90 28.59
N GLN A 60 3.53 30.97 29.22
CA GLN A 60 4.15 31.66 30.35
C GLN A 60 2.97 32.28 31.12
N GLN A 61 2.88 32.30 32.45
CA GLN A 61 3.70 31.84 33.58
C GLN A 61 2.88 32.32 34.81
N LEU A 62 2.75 31.63 35.94
CA LEU A 62 3.54 31.79 37.19
C LEU A 62 2.66 31.23 38.33
N GLN A 63 3.16 30.23 39.08
CA GLN A 63 3.70 30.35 40.44
C GLN A 63 2.72 30.75 41.56
N THR A 64 2.44 29.74 42.41
CA THR A 64 2.33 29.75 43.89
C THR A 64 1.64 30.91 44.60
N GLY A 65 0.49 30.60 45.19
CA GLY A 65 -0.09 31.29 46.35
C GLY A 65 -1.16 30.41 47.00
N MET A 66 -0.95 30.02 48.26
CA MET A 66 -1.88 29.24 49.07
C MET A 66 -3.25 29.94 49.19
N GLY A 67 -4.35 29.22 49.03
CA GLY A 67 -5.69 29.77 49.26
C GLY A 67 -6.80 28.85 48.78
N SER A 68 -7.44 28.19 49.73
CA SER A 68 -8.61 27.31 49.59
C SER A 68 -9.76 27.87 48.74
N SER A 69 -10.19 27.13 47.72
CA SER A 69 -11.61 26.83 47.46
C SER A 69 -11.73 25.91 46.25
N GLN A 70 -12.21 24.70 46.50
CA GLN A 70 -12.71 23.80 45.46
C GLN A 70 -13.85 24.50 44.70
N ARG A 71 -13.63 24.80 43.42
CA ARG A 71 -14.70 24.82 42.43
C ARG A 71 -14.32 23.86 41.32
N VAL A 72 -15.08 22.79 41.24
CA VAL A 72 -15.04 21.83 40.14
C VAL A 72 -15.56 22.55 38.91
N ASP A 73 -14.66 23.08 38.09
CA ASP A 73 -15.01 23.55 36.74
C ASP A 73 -15.27 22.32 35.87
N VAL A 74 -16.53 21.89 35.85
CA VAL A 74 -17.02 20.92 34.88
C VAL A 74 -17.02 21.63 33.54
N SER A 75 -15.95 21.43 32.77
CA SER A 75 -15.94 21.76 31.34
C SER A 75 -16.98 20.87 30.65
N VAL A 76 -18.20 21.38 30.56
CA VAL A 76 -19.27 20.77 29.76
C VAL A 76 -18.80 20.80 28.32
N LYS A 77 -18.22 19.68 27.86
CA LYS A 77 -17.98 19.43 26.43
C LYS A 77 -19.33 19.57 25.73
N LYS A 78 -19.57 20.74 25.11
CA LYS A 78 -20.72 20.95 24.24
C LYS A 78 -20.72 19.82 23.22
N ARG A 79 -21.70 18.93 23.29
CA ARG A 79 -21.90 17.88 22.28
C ARG A 79 -22.05 18.60 20.95
N LYS A 80 -21.16 18.31 19.98
CA LYS A 80 -21.32 18.78 18.59
C LYS A 80 -22.72 18.39 18.15
N TYR A 81 -23.60 19.38 17.97
CA TYR A 81 -24.93 19.16 17.41
C TYR A 81 -24.72 18.51 16.04
N THR A 82 -25.16 17.27 15.90
CA THR A 82 -25.15 16.59 14.61
C THR A 82 -26.49 16.94 13.99
N PRO A 83 -26.56 17.85 13.00
CA PRO A 83 -27.82 18.12 12.33
C PRO A 83 -28.37 16.80 11.81
N ALA A 84 -29.61 16.50 12.19
CA ALA A 84 -30.27 15.28 11.77
C ALA A 84 -30.65 15.44 10.30
N LEU A 85 -29.71 15.14 9.39
CA LEU A 85 -29.97 15.03 7.96
C LEU A 85 -31.21 14.16 7.73
N ASP A 86 -32.08 14.55 6.80
CA ASP A 86 -33.23 13.73 6.45
C ASP A 86 -32.79 12.38 5.85
N LYS A 87 -33.70 11.41 5.81
CA LYS A 87 -33.38 10.02 5.47
C LYS A 87 -32.89 9.88 4.03
N ASP A 88 -33.44 10.64 3.09
CA ASP A 88 -33.13 10.52 1.67
C ASP A 88 -31.78 11.19 1.36
N THR A 89 -31.51 12.34 1.97
CA THR A 89 -30.20 12.99 1.94
C THR A 89 -29.11 12.13 2.57
N LYS A 90 -29.39 11.47 3.72
CA LYS A 90 -28.47 10.49 4.31
C LYS A 90 -28.13 9.35 3.35
N GLN A 91 -29.15 8.80 2.67
CA GLN A 91 -28.96 7.70 1.74
C GLN A 91 -28.16 8.13 0.50
N ALA A 92 -28.42 9.32 -0.04
CA ALA A 92 -27.67 9.90 -1.16
C ALA A 92 -26.20 10.15 -0.79
N ILE A 93 -25.94 10.73 0.39
CA ILE A 93 -24.58 10.95 0.92
C ILE A 93 -23.87 9.61 1.12
N TYR A 94 -24.55 8.60 1.66
CA TYR A 94 -23.95 7.28 1.86
C TYR A 94 -23.52 6.61 0.54
N ALA A 95 -24.33 6.73 -0.51
CA ALA A 95 -23.97 6.24 -1.84
C ALA A 95 -22.72 6.95 -2.38
N ARG A 96 -22.63 8.28 -2.23
CA ARG A 96 -21.46 9.08 -2.62
C ARG A 96 -20.21 8.71 -1.82
N LEU A 97 -20.33 8.55 -0.50
CA LEU A 97 -19.24 8.11 0.37
C LEU A 97 -18.69 6.73 -0.02
N LYS A 98 -19.55 5.82 -0.49
CA LYS A 98 -19.12 4.51 -1.00
C LYS A 98 -18.33 4.62 -2.31
N SER A 99 -18.73 5.53 -3.20
CA SER A 99 -17.98 5.83 -4.42
C SER A 99 -16.63 6.48 -4.11
N ILE A 100 -16.63 7.45 -3.19
CA ILE A 100 -15.40 8.08 -2.66
C ILE A 100 -14.47 7.00 -2.10
N GLU A 101 -14.97 6.04 -1.32
CA GLU A 101 -14.12 5.00 -0.73
C GLU A 101 -13.39 4.15 -1.77
N TYR A 102 -14.07 3.75 -2.85
CA TYR A 102 -13.42 3.00 -3.92
C TYR A 102 -12.36 3.84 -4.63
N GLN A 103 -12.71 5.08 -5.02
CA GLN A 103 -11.76 5.97 -5.68
C GLN A 103 -10.57 6.30 -4.78
N LEU A 104 -10.80 6.47 -3.48
CA LEU A 104 -9.76 6.68 -2.49
C LEU A 104 -8.78 5.49 -2.46
N ARG A 105 -9.26 4.25 -2.49
CA ARG A 105 -8.37 3.07 -2.52
C ARG A 105 -7.54 3.02 -3.80
N VAL A 106 -8.12 3.41 -4.93
CA VAL A 106 -7.42 3.49 -6.23
C VAL A 106 -6.35 4.58 -6.19
N THR A 107 -6.68 5.80 -5.75
CA THR A 107 -5.70 6.90 -5.65
C THR A 107 -4.64 6.59 -4.60
N TYR A 108 -5.02 5.98 -3.48
CA TYR A 108 -4.07 5.55 -2.46
C TYR A 108 -3.10 4.47 -2.97
N LEU A 109 -3.54 3.54 -3.82
CA LEU A 109 -2.63 2.58 -4.48
C LEU A 109 -1.56 3.28 -5.33
N LEU A 110 -1.91 4.42 -5.94
CA LEU A 110 -1.04 5.13 -6.87
C LEU A 110 -0.09 6.12 -6.18
N HIS A 111 -0.49 6.64 -5.02
CA HIS A 111 0.20 7.74 -4.35
C HIS A 111 0.68 7.40 -2.92
N LEU A 112 0.05 6.44 -2.23
CA LEU A 112 0.29 6.11 -0.81
C LEU A 112 0.12 7.29 0.17
N THR A 113 -0.65 8.30 -0.25
CA THR A 113 -0.95 9.52 0.50
C THR A 113 -2.42 9.89 0.30
N ASP A 114 -2.90 10.83 1.10
CA ASP A 114 -4.23 11.43 0.99
C ASP A 114 -4.26 12.63 0.03
N GLU A 115 -3.32 12.74 -0.91
CA GLU A 115 -3.24 13.84 -1.90
C GLU A 115 -4.55 14.08 -2.65
N ALA A 116 -5.29 13.02 -2.99
CA ALA A 116 -6.56 13.12 -3.71
C ALA A 116 -7.76 13.52 -2.82
N ARG A 117 -7.57 13.80 -1.53
CA ARG A 117 -8.65 14.08 -0.57
C ARG A 117 -9.55 15.20 -1.06
N ASP A 118 -8.97 16.36 -1.35
CA ASP A 118 -9.74 17.56 -1.68
C ASP A 118 -10.45 17.40 -3.02
N ASP A 119 -9.80 16.79 -4.01
CA ASP A 119 -10.39 16.52 -5.32
C ASP A 119 -11.55 15.51 -5.23
N LEU A 120 -11.43 14.48 -4.39
CA LEU A 120 -12.51 13.51 -4.17
C LEU A 120 -13.70 14.13 -3.44
N VAL A 121 -13.45 14.94 -2.40
CA VAL A 121 -14.53 15.64 -1.70
C VAL A 121 -15.22 16.60 -2.66
N ARG A 122 -14.45 17.39 -3.40
CA ARG A 122 -14.96 18.35 -4.39
C ARG A 122 -15.82 17.65 -5.45
N HIS A 123 -15.27 16.63 -6.10
CA HIS A 123 -15.93 15.94 -7.22
C HIS A 123 -17.26 15.28 -6.84
N TYR A 124 -17.38 14.75 -5.62
CA TYR A 124 -18.57 13.99 -5.21
C TYR A 124 -19.56 14.77 -4.34
N LEU A 125 -19.16 15.91 -3.75
CA LEU A 125 -19.93 16.61 -2.71
C LEU A 125 -20.05 18.12 -2.92
N ASP A 126 -19.52 18.69 -4.00
CA ASP A 126 -19.65 20.14 -4.27
C ASP A 126 -21.09 20.58 -4.55
N ASP A 127 -21.87 19.75 -5.21
CA ASP A 127 -23.28 19.98 -5.52
C ASP A 127 -24.20 19.82 -4.29
N ILE A 128 -23.65 19.50 -3.12
CA ILE A 128 -24.40 19.56 -1.86
C ILE A 128 -24.46 21.02 -1.41
N GLU A 129 -25.67 21.54 -1.37
CA GLU A 129 -26.00 22.89 -0.92
C GLU A 129 -26.76 22.85 0.43
N GLY A 130 -26.86 24.01 1.08
CA GLY A 130 -27.59 24.16 2.35
C GLY A 130 -26.70 24.20 3.59
N GLY A 131 -27.33 24.41 4.75
CA GLY A 131 -26.63 24.66 6.02
C GLY A 131 -25.72 23.51 6.50
N ASP A 132 -25.94 22.30 6.03
CA ASP A 132 -25.17 21.10 6.42
C ASP A 132 -24.04 20.75 5.43
N ALA A 133 -23.92 21.46 4.30
CA ALA A 133 -22.99 21.10 3.23
C ALA A 133 -21.53 21.10 3.67
N GLU A 134 -21.12 22.14 4.42
CA GLU A 134 -19.75 22.25 4.95
C GLU A 134 -19.44 21.11 5.93
N TYR A 135 -20.39 20.78 6.82
CA TYR A 135 -20.25 19.66 7.75
C TYR A 135 -20.08 18.32 7.02
N VAL A 136 -20.85 18.07 5.96
CA VAL A 136 -20.74 16.84 5.16
C VAL A 136 -19.37 16.74 4.47
N ARG A 137 -18.87 17.85 3.92
CA ARG A 137 -17.54 17.92 3.29
C ARG A 137 -16.42 17.70 4.32
N GLU A 138 -16.49 18.34 5.48
CA GLU A 138 -15.52 18.16 6.58
C GLU A 138 -15.54 16.71 7.11
N TYR A 139 -16.73 16.13 7.25
CA TYR A 139 -16.88 14.72 7.65
C TYR A 139 -16.23 13.77 6.66
N ALA A 140 -16.46 13.98 5.36
CA ALA A 140 -15.86 13.17 4.30
C ALA A 140 -14.33 13.31 4.27
N ALA A 141 -13.82 14.55 4.34
CA ALA A 141 -12.39 14.83 4.37
C ALA A 141 -11.72 14.15 5.58
N SER A 142 -12.31 14.28 6.77
CA SER A 142 -11.82 13.65 8.00
C SER A 142 -11.79 12.12 7.88
N ARG A 143 -12.84 11.54 7.28
CA ARG A 143 -12.93 10.10 7.06
C ARG A 143 -11.86 9.59 6.08
N ILE A 144 -11.58 10.35 5.01
CA ILE A 144 -10.51 10.05 4.06
C ILE A 144 -9.16 10.02 4.77
N MET A 145 -8.82 11.08 5.51
CA MET A 145 -7.55 11.16 6.25
C MET A 145 -7.40 10.04 7.27
N GLY A 146 -8.46 9.75 8.02
CA GLY A 146 -8.48 8.67 9.00
C GLY A 146 -8.26 7.29 8.37
N ASN A 147 -8.90 7.03 7.22
CA ASN A 147 -8.71 5.79 6.47
C ASN A 147 -7.28 5.65 5.96
N CYS A 148 -6.74 6.68 5.30
CA CYS A 148 -5.36 6.68 4.78
C CYS A 148 -4.33 6.44 5.89
N SER A 149 -4.49 7.12 7.04
CA SER A 149 -3.60 6.94 8.19
C SER A 149 -3.69 5.51 8.74
N ASN A 150 -4.89 4.96 8.87
CA ASN A 150 -5.09 3.59 9.36
C ASN A 150 -4.51 2.54 8.40
N TRP A 151 -4.70 2.71 7.09
CA TRP A 151 -4.11 1.83 6.08
C TRP A 151 -2.59 1.89 6.09
N GLN A 152 -2.00 3.09 6.21
CA GLN A 152 -0.56 3.24 6.34
C GLN A 152 -0.02 2.45 7.54
N LEU A 153 -0.60 2.66 8.72
CA LEU A 153 -0.16 2.01 9.95
C LEU A 153 -0.27 0.49 9.85
N ARG A 154 -1.42 -0.03 9.41
CA ARG A 154 -1.63 -1.48 9.25
C ARG A 154 -0.69 -2.09 8.22
N CYS A 155 -0.47 -1.41 7.09
CA CYS A 155 0.47 -1.87 6.08
C CYS A 155 1.90 -1.96 6.63
N ILE A 156 2.35 -0.96 7.39
CA ILE A 156 3.68 -0.95 8.02
C ILE A 156 3.82 -2.10 9.01
N ASP A 157 2.82 -2.30 9.88
CA ASP A 157 2.83 -3.40 10.85
C ASP A 157 2.85 -4.76 10.16
N ASN A 158 2.06 -4.94 9.11
CA ASN A 158 2.03 -6.18 8.32
C ASN A 158 3.37 -6.46 7.64
N LEU A 159 4.03 -5.45 7.07
CA LEU A 159 5.36 -5.57 6.47
C LEU A 159 6.43 -5.93 7.50
N ILE A 160 6.41 -5.31 8.68
CA ILE A 160 7.32 -5.63 9.78
C ILE A 160 7.09 -7.07 10.26
N ALA A 161 5.83 -7.49 10.42
CA ALA A 161 5.47 -8.84 10.82
C ALA A 161 5.93 -9.89 9.80
N LEU A 162 5.76 -9.63 8.50
CA LEU A 162 6.27 -10.46 7.42
C LEU A 162 7.79 -10.64 7.52
N ASN A 163 8.53 -9.53 7.68
CA ASN A 163 9.99 -9.56 7.79
C ASN A 163 10.47 -10.32 9.04
N ARG A 164 9.83 -10.12 10.19
CA ARG A 164 10.13 -10.88 11.42
C ARG A 164 9.85 -12.37 11.24
N LYS A 165 8.77 -12.74 10.55
CA LYS A 165 8.49 -14.14 10.19
C LYS A 165 9.62 -14.70 9.31
N MET A 166 10.02 -13.99 8.25
CA MET A 166 11.09 -14.44 7.37
C MET A 166 12.45 -14.57 8.07
N CYS A 167 12.81 -13.65 8.97
CA CYS A 167 14.03 -13.75 9.78
C CYS A 167 14.05 -14.98 10.70
N ARG A 168 12.88 -15.47 11.13
CA ARG A 168 12.77 -16.70 11.93
C ARG A 168 12.86 -17.96 11.06
N GLU A 169 12.32 -17.91 9.85
CA GLU A 169 12.25 -19.05 8.94
C GLU A 169 13.51 -19.26 8.10
N SER A 170 14.30 -18.20 7.85
CA SER A 170 15.50 -18.26 7.00
C SER A 170 16.69 -17.56 7.65
N ALA A 171 17.70 -18.35 8.03
CA ALA A 171 18.97 -17.83 8.54
C ALA A 171 19.72 -16.99 7.49
N MET A 172 19.61 -17.38 6.20
CA MET A 172 20.16 -16.61 5.09
C MET A 172 19.54 -15.21 5.04
N TYR A 173 18.21 -15.13 5.05
CA TYR A 173 17.48 -13.87 5.01
C TYR A 173 17.75 -12.99 6.24
N LYS A 174 17.82 -13.61 7.43
CA LYS A 174 18.17 -12.92 8.68
C LYS A 174 19.49 -12.18 8.57
N ASN A 175 20.46 -12.78 7.88
CA ASN A 175 21.81 -12.23 7.70
C ASN A 175 21.94 -11.28 6.49
N CYS A 176 20.91 -11.14 5.64
CA CYS A 176 20.89 -10.13 4.59
C CYS A 176 20.82 -8.73 5.20
N ARG A 177 21.82 -7.89 4.88
CA ARG A 177 21.94 -6.51 5.40
C ARG A 177 21.87 -5.45 4.31
N ASP A 178 22.25 -5.77 3.09
CA ASP A 178 22.23 -4.83 1.98
C ASP A 178 20.87 -4.83 1.27
N LEU A 179 20.44 -3.66 0.80
CA LEU A 179 19.15 -3.51 0.14
C LEU A 179 19.03 -4.30 -1.17
N VAL A 180 20.13 -4.62 -1.85
CA VAL A 180 20.08 -5.35 -3.13
C VAL A 180 19.69 -6.79 -2.88
N SER A 181 20.35 -7.46 -1.94
CA SER A 181 20.03 -8.83 -1.51
C SER A 181 18.63 -8.92 -0.91
N ILE A 182 18.26 -7.98 -0.04
CA ILE A 182 16.91 -7.96 0.56
C ILE A 182 15.83 -7.83 -0.52
N ARG A 183 16.02 -6.94 -1.51
CA ARG A 183 15.07 -6.78 -2.63
C ARG A 183 14.99 -8.05 -3.49
N GLY A 184 16.11 -8.74 -3.69
CA GLY A 184 16.16 -10.03 -4.38
C GLY A 184 15.25 -11.05 -3.71
N GLU A 185 15.41 -11.23 -2.40
CA GLU A 185 14.59 -12.14 -1.60
C GLU A 185 13.10 -11.76 -1.60
N MET A 186 12.77 -10.47 -1.48
CA MET A 186 11.38 -10.01 -1.54
C MET A 186 10.73 -10.24 -2.91
N LYS A 187 11.50 -10.17 -4.00
CA LYS A 187 10.99 -10.35 -5.36
C LYS A 187 10.39 -11.75 -5.56
N ASP A 188 10.97 -12.75 -4.91
CA ASP A 188 10.57 -14.16 -5.02
C ASP A 188 9.40 -14.50 -4.09
N LYS A 189 9.17 -13.70 -3.05
CA LYS A 189 8.00 -13.84 -2.15
C LYS A 189 6.74 -13.17 -2.68
N TYR A 190 6.89 -12.22 -3.61
CA TYR A 190 5.74 -11.49 -4.12
C TYR A 190 4.73 -12.40 -4.82
N SER A 191 3.46 -12.27 -4.41
CA SER A 191 2.30 -12.70 -5.18
C SER A 191 1.20 -11.63 -5.08
N PRO A 192 0.27 -11.54 -6.06
CA PRO A 192 -0.87 -10.64 -5.96
C PRO A 192 -1.71 -10.87 -4.70
N GLN A 193 -1.86 -12.13 -4.27
CA GLN A 193 -2.60 -12.49 -3.06
C GLN A 193 -1.89 -11.97 -1.80
N LEU A 194 -0.57 -12.20 -1.68
CA LEU A 194 0.22 -11.67 -0.57
C LEU A 194 0.20 -10.14 -0.53
N PHE A 195 0.22 -9.48 -1.70
CA PHE A 195 0.06 -8.03 -1.76
C PHE A 195 -1.26 -7.60 -1.11
N VAL A 196 -2.38 -8.22 -1.47
CA VAL A 196 -3.70 -7.86 -0.92
C VAL A 196 -3.80 -8.14 0.58
N GLU A 197 -3.10 -9.17 1.08
CA GLU A 197 -3.01 -9.47 2.52
C GLU A 197 -2.23 -8.41 3.31
N ILE A 198 -1.12 -7.92 2.75
CA ILE A 198 -0.27 -6.92 3.40
C ILE A 198 -0.89 -5.51 3.28
N PHE A 199 -1.37 -5.17 2.09
CA PHE A 199 -1.95 -3.88 1.72
C PHE A 199 -3.48 -3.95 1.82
N ASP A 200 -3.99 -3.91 3.04
CA ASP A 200 -5.40 -4.11 3.38
C ASP A 200 -6.38 -3.15 2.68
N PHE A 201 -5.91 -1.97 2.25
CA PHE A 201 -6.71 -1.05 1.44
C PHE A 201 -7.09 -1.65 0.07
N ALA A 202 -6.37 -2.63 -0.44
CA ALA A 202 -6.71 -3.35 -1.68
C ALA A 202 -7.74 -4.47 -1.43
N SER A 203 -7.74 -5.05 -0.22
CA SER A 203 -8.55 -6.21 0.13
C SER A 203 -10.03 -5.98 -0.06
N GLU A 204 -10.67 -6.84 -0.87
CA GLU A 204 -12.08 -6.80 -1.27
C GLU A 204 -12.52 -5.63 -2.18
N TYR A 205 -11.60 -4.74 -2.58
CA TYR A 205 -11.93 -3.59 -3.43
C TYR A 205 -11.18 -3.60 -4.76
N ILE A 206 -9.93 -4.08 -4.80
CA ILE A 206 -9.07 -4.07 -5.98
C ILE A 206 -8.71 -5.50 -6.35
N ASP A 207 -9.00 -5.89 -7.59
CA ASP A 207 -8.56 -7.16 -8.16
C ASP A 207 -7.18 -7.00 -8.79
N VAL A 208 -6.13 -7.13 -7.97
CA VAL A 208 -4.73 -6.98 -8.42
C VAL A 208 -4.37 -8.00 -9.49
N ALA A 209 -4.79 -9.26 -9.33
CA ALA A 209 -4.49 -10.34 -10.27
C ALA A 209 -5.20 -10.16 -11.62
N GLY A 210 -6.44 -9.69 -11.61
CA GLY A 210 -7.21 -9.41 -12.83
C GLY A 210 -6.88 -8.06 -13.48
N SER A 211 -6.19 -7.16 -12.78
CA SER A 211 -5.77 -5.85 -13.31
C SER A 211 -4.67 -5.96 -14.38
N GLY A 212 -4.45 -4.86 -15.12
CA GLY A 212 -3.45 -4.81 -16.20
C GLY A 212 -2.02 -5.11 -15.73
N LYS A 213 -1.15 -5.51 -16.68
CA LYS A 213 0.25 -5.87 -16.40
C LYS A 213 1.02 -4.77 -15.66
N ASP A 214 0.79 -3.51 -16.01
CA ASP A 214 1.44 -2.37 -15.35
C ASP A 214 0.99 -2.20 -13.90
N VAL A 215 -0.29 -2.51 -13.59
CA VAL A 215 -0.79 -2.49 -12.21
C VAL A 215 -0.10 -3.58 -11.38
N GLN A 216 0.01 -4.79 -11.93
CA GLN A 216 0.72 -5.88 -11.25
C GLN A 216 2.20 -5.55 -11.03
N LYS A 217 2.86 -4.96 -12.04
CA LYS A 217 4.24 -4.48 -11.94
C LYS A 217 4.39 -3.40 -10.87
N TRP A 218 3.46 -2.44 -10.81
CA TRP A 218 3.43 -1.39 -9.79
C TRP A 218 3.26 -1.95 -8.38
N CYS A 219 2.28 -2.83 -8.16
CA CYS A 219 2.08 -3.51 -6.89
C CYS A 219 3.32 -4.30 -6.46
N LYS A 220 3.99 -4.96 -7.41
CA LYS A 220 5.25 -5.67 -7.14
C LYS A 220 6.37 -4.71 -6.71
N ILE A 221 6.51 -3.56 -7.37
CA ILE A 221 7.49 -2.54 -6.99
C ILE A 221 7.21 -2.03 -5.57
N LEU A 222 5.97 -1.63 -5.29
CA LEU A 222 5.57 -1.16 -3.96
C LEU A 222 5.88 -2.20 -2.87
N PHE A 223 5.50 -3.46 -3.10
CA PHE A 223 5.79 -4.55 -2.17
C PHE A 223 7.28 -4.70 -1.90
N ILE A 224 8.09 -4.83 -2.96
CA ILE A 224 9.53 -5.06 -2.83
C ILE A 224 10.19 -3.91 -2.08
N GLU A 225 9.91 -2.67 -2.49
CA GLU A 225 10.56 -1.49 -1.93
C GLU A 225 10.15 -1.25 -0.47
N LEU A 226 8.87 -1.36 -0.13
CA LEU A 226 8.38 -1.18 1.24
C LEU A 226 8.77 -2.34 2.15
N ALA A 227 8.71 -3.59 1.69
CA ALA A 227 9.13 -4.74 2.48
C ALA A 227 10.64 -4.72 2.76
N SER A 228 11.45 -4.27 1.79
CA SER A 228 12.89 -4.15 1.98
C SER A 228 13.25 -3.08 3.02
N ARG A 229 12.52 -1.97 3.05
CA ARG A 229 12.69 -0.95 4.09
C ARG A 229 12.22 -1.44 5.46
N ALA A 230 11.11 -2.15 5.52
CA ALA A 230 10.64 -2.76 6.77
C ALA A 230 11.65 -3.75 7.36
N LYS A 231 12.43 -4.48 6.53
CA LYS A 231 13.55 -5.30 7.00
C LYS A 231 14.61 -4.49 7.74
N LEU A 232 14.97 -3.31 7.24
CA LEU A 232 15.95 -2.44 7.90
C LEU A 232 15.44 -1.96 9.27
N VAL A 233 14.13 -1.70 9.39
CA VAL A 233 13.48 -1.39 10.67
C VAL A 233 13.57 -2.58 11.64
N VAL A 234 13.28 -3.80 11.17
CA VAL A 234 13.40 -5.01 12.00
C VAL A 234 14.84 -5.21 12.48
N ASP A 235 15.83 -4.96 11.62
CA ASP A 235 17.24 -5.05 11.98
C ASP A 235 17.64 -3.98 12.99
N TYR A 236 17.16 -2.74 12.83
CA TYR A 236 17.36 -1.65 13.77
C TYR A 236 16.78 -1.97 15.15
N GLU A 237 15.53 -2.43 15.20
CA GLU A 237 14.86 -2.78 16.46
C GLU A 237 15.55 -3.95 17.18
N SER A 238 16.25 -4.82 16.44
CA SER A 238 16.99 -5.95 17.00
C SER A 238 18.37 -5.56 17.53
N ASP A 239 19.00 -4.54 16.96
CA ASP A 239 20.30 -3.99 17.39
C ASP A 239 20.37 -2.46 17.18
N PRO A 240 19.76 -1.66 18.09
CA PRO A 240 19.67 -0.21 17.93
C PRO A 240 21.02 0.52 18.05
N ASN A 241 22.01 -0.10 18.71
CA ASN A 241 23.31 0.52 19.01
C ASN A 241 24.35 0.30 17.91
N SER A 242 24.01 -0.46 16.86
CA SER A 242 24.90 -0.66 15.73
C SER A 242 25.12 0.68 15.01
N LYS A 243 26.39 1.05 14.77
CA LYS A 243 26.84 2.32 14.13
C LYS A 243 26.27 2.57 12.72
N ARG A 244 25.43 1.67 12.18
CA ARG A 244 24.99 1.65 10.78
C ARG A 244 23.58 2.24 10.55
N VAL A 245 22.89 2.76 11.58
CA VAL A 245 21.41 2.69 11.57
C VAL A 245 20.66 3.90 12.17
N SER A 246 21.14 5.14 12.05
CA SER A 246 20.37 6.30 12.57
C SER A 246 19.04 6.53 11.85
N ASP A 247 18.92 6.13 10.58
CA ASP A 247 17.80 6.54 9.71
C ASP A 247 16.87 5.37 9.30
N ASN A 248 16.96 4.22 9.98
CA ASN A 248 16.09 3.06 9.71
C ASN A 248 15.10 2.80 10.85
N ASP A 249 14.76 3.83 11.61
CA ASP A 249 13.71 3.75 12.61
C ASP A 249 12.31 3.83 11.98
N ARG A 250 11.29 3.58 12.81
CA ARG A 250 9.90 3.56 12.37
C ARG A 250 9.39 4.93 11.88
N PRO A 251 9.69 6.07 12.54
CA PRO A 251 9.41 7.41 12.02
C PRO A 251 9.98 7.66 10.62
N SER A 252 11.24 7.32 10.38
CA SER A 252 11.87 7.47 9.05
C SER A 252 11.19 6.60 8.01
N PHE A 253 10.79 5.37 8.38
CA PHE A 253 10.02 4.51 7.49
C PHE A 253 8.64 5.10 7.13
N ILE A 254 7.92 5.69 8.08
CA ILE A 254 6.64 6.37 7.84
C ILE A 254 6.82 7.54 6.85
N SER A 255 7.86 8.35 7.05
CA SER A 255 8.18 9.47 6.16
C SER A 255 8.50 8.98 4.74
N TRP A 256 9.30 7.93 4.63
CA TRP A 256 9.67 7.33 3.35
C TRP A 256 8.48 6.68 2.64
N PHE A 257 7.57 6.02 3.37
CA PHE A 257 6.35 5.42 2.83
C PHE A 257 5.52 6.43 2.03
N LYS A 258 5.38 7.67 2.55
CA LYS A 258 4.60 8.74 1.90
C LYS A 258 5.30 9.32 0.67
N THR A 259 6.62 9.27 0.63
CA THR A 259 7.41 9.92 -0.43
C THR A 259 7.83 8.95 -1.54
N LEU A 260 7.71 7.63 -1.32
CA LEU A 260 8.08 6.59 -2.28
C LEU A 260 7.48 6.84 -3.67
N CYS A 261 6.17 7.09 -3.74
CA CYS A 261 5.45 7.25 -5.01
C CYS A 261 5.82 8.56 -5.72
N ASN A 262 6.33 9.56 -5.01
CA ASN A 262 6.74 10.86 -5.54
C ASN A 262 8.21 10.88 -5.98
N SER A 263 8.93 9.79 -5.77
CA SER A 263 10.29 9.63 -6.30
C SER A 263 10.27 9.58 -7.83
N THR A 264 11.16 10.37 -8.44
CA THR A 264 11.38 10.37 -9.90
C THR A 264 11.69 8.99 -10.46
N LYS A 265 12.31 8.12 -9.66
CA LYS A 265 12.66 6.73 -10.03
C LYS A 265 11.44 5.88 -10.38
N PHE A 266 10.31 6.11 -9.72
CA PHE A 266 9.14 5.24 -9.80
C PHE A 266 7.98 5.85 -10.60
N ARG A 267 8.09 7.14 -10.95
CA ARG A 267 7.05 7.89 -11.67
C ARG A 267 6.57 7.18 -12.94
N ASP A 268 7.49 6.67 -13.75
CA ASP A 268 7.17 6.04 -15.05
C ASP A 268 6.55 4.64 -14.92
N TYR A 269 6.57 4.06 -13.73
CA TYR A 269 5.96 2.75 -13.45
C TYR A 269 4.52 2.88 -12.94
N ARG A 270 4.05 4.10 -12.67
CA ARG A 270 2.70 4.33 -12.15
C ARG A 270 1.67 3.99 -13.24
N PRO A 271 0.74 3.06 -12.99
CA PRO A 271 -0.18 2.59 -14.02
C PRO A 271 -1.29 3.61 -14.26
N ASN A 272 -1.90 3.54 -15.45
CA ASN A 272 -3.13 4.28 -15.71
C ASN A 272 -4.25 3.76 -14.76
N PRO A 273 -4.96 4.63 -14.03
CA PRO A 273 -6.04 4.22 -13.13
C PRO A 273 -7.12 3.37 -13.80
N ARG A 274 -7.35 3.55 -15.11
CA ARG A 274 -8.33 2.78 -15.89
C ARG A 274 -8.01 1.29 -15.99
N ASN A 275 -6.75 0.91 -15.77
CA ASN A 275 -6.30 -0.48 -15.82
C ASN A 275 -6.49 -1.22 -14.49
N ILE A 276 -6.95 -0.52 -13.44
CA ILE A 276 -7.21 -1.09 -12.12
C ILE A 276 -8.64 -1.63 -12.09
N LYS A 277 -8.78 -2.94 -11.95
CA LYS A 277 -10.08 -3.60 -11.89
C LYS A 277 -10.62 -3.59 -10.47
N ARG A 278 -11.92 -3.31 -10.37
CA ARG A 278 -12.67 -3.46 -9.13
C ARG A 278 -12.82 -4.94 -8.81
N TYR A 279 -12.59 -5.30 -7.55
CA TYR A 279 -12.95 -6.62 -7.07
C TYR A 279 -14.46 -6.77 -7.04
N ILE A 280 -14.97 -7.75 -7.79
CA ILE A 280 -16.38 -8.11 -7.77
C ILE A 280 -16.46 -9.43 -7.00
N LYS A 281 -16.90 -9.38 -5.74
CA LYS A 281 -17.24 -10.61 -4.99
C LYS A 281 -18.17 -11.43 -5.88
N PRO A 282 -17.82 -12.68 -6.25
CA PRO A 282 -18.77 -13.54 -6.93
C PRO A 282 -20.01 -13.61 -6.04
N ARG A 283 -21.15 -13.14 -6.56
CA ARG A 283 -22.42 -13.29 -5.86
C ARG A 283 -22.61 -14.79 -5.68
N ALA A 284 -22.40 -15.31 -4.48
CA ALA A 284 -22.83 -16.66 -4.16
C ALA A 284 -24.29 -16.73 -4.57
N SER A 285 -24.60 -17.49 -5.63
CA SER A 285 -25.96 -17.62 -6.14
C SER A 285 -26.75 -18.46 -5.13
N LYS A 286 -27.13 -17.86 -4.01
CA LYS A 286 -28.12 -18.41 -3.08
C LYS A 286 -29.50 -18.23 -3.68
N ARG A 287 -29.74 -18.96 -4.78
CA ARG A 287 -31.06 -19.51 -5.10
C ARG A 287 -30.87 -21.02 -5.21
N GLY A 288 -30.49 -21.63 -4.09
CA GLY A 288 -30.97 -22.99 -3.83
C GLY A 288 -32.49 -22.89 -3.93
N ARG A 289 -33.04 -23.45 -5.00
CA ARG A 289 -34.48 -23.62 -5.19
C ARG A 289 -34.93 -24.33 -3.92
N LYS A 290 -35.62 -23.64 -3.01
CA LYS A 290 -36.34 -24.32 -1.94
C LYS A 290 -37.21 -25.34 -2.66
N GLU A 291 -36.91 -26.62 -2.50
CA GLU A 291 -37.86 -27.66 -2.85
C GLU A 291 -39.17 -27.25 -2.19
N LYS A 292 -40.21 -27.09 -3.02
CA LYS A 292 -41.56 -26.93 -2.50
C LYS A 292 -41.77 -28.16 -1.63
N ARG A 293 -42.02 -27.96 -0.33
CA ARG A 293 -42.54 -29.02 0.52
C ARG A 293 -43.69 -29.67 -0.25
N ALA A 294 -43.57 -30.96 -0.54
CA ALA A 294 -44.72 -31.73 -0.97
C ALA A 294 -45.79 -31.53 0.12
N PHE A 295 -46.97 -31.05 -0.28
CA PHE A 295 -48.13 -31.13 0.57
C PHE A 295 -48.34 -32.62 0.84
N VAL A 296 -48.17 -33.02 2.10
CA VAL A 296 -48.68 -34.31 2.58
C VAL A 296 -50.20 -34.20 2.45
N HIS A 297 -50.80 -35.11 1.68
CA HIS A 297 -52.25 -35.18 1.55
C HIS A 297 -52.83 -35.59 2.91
N PRO A 298 -53.94 -34.99 3.39
CA PRO A 298 -54.51 -35.31 4.70
C PRO A 298 -55.17 -36.71 4.79
N ASP A 299 -55.08 -37.53 3.75
CA ASP A 299 -55.87 -38.77 3.62
C ASP A 299 -55.04 -40.06 3.83
N ASP A 300 -53.78 -39.95 4.25
CA ASP A 300 -52.87 -41.10 4.40
C ASP A 300 -52.67 -41.60 5.85
N ASP A 301 -53.41 -41.11 6.84
CA ASP A 301 -53.40 -41.64 8.21
C ASP A 301 -54.81 -41.67 8.82
N ASP A 302 -55.60 -42.71 8.50
CA ASP A 302 -56.68 -43.20 9.37
C ASP A 302 -57.10 -44.62 8.93
N VAL A 303 -56.28 -45.61 9.31
CA VAL A 303 -56.67 -47.02 9.36
C VAL A 303 -56.48 -47.50 10.80
N ASP A 304 -57.57 -48.05 11.34
CA ASP A 304 -57.72 -48.86 12.55
C ASP A 304 -57.75 -48.16 13.93
N VAL A 305 -58.91 -47.55 14.21
CA VAL A 305 -59.43 -47.40 15.57
C VAL A 305 -59.82 -48.79 16.11
N TYR A 306 -58.98 -49.36 16.97
CA TYR A 306 -59.32 -50.52 17.80
C TYR A 306 -60.17 -50.08 19.00
N VAL A 307 -61.41 -50.57 19.09
CA VAL A 307 -62.30 -50.43 20.25
C VAL A 307 -62.27 -51.74 21.04
N PRO A 308 -61.72 -51.78 22.28
CA PRO A 308 -61.90 -52.91 23.17
C PRO A 308 -63.23 -52.79 23.92
N SER A 309 -64.03 -53.86 23.85
CA SER A 309 -65.28 -54.04 24.59
C SER A 309 -65.03 -54.38 26.06
N ASP A 310 -65.71 -53.68 26.97
CA ASP A 310 -66.42 -54.19 28.15
C ASP A 310 -67.37 -53.11 28.69
#